data_AF-A0A517XY58-F1
#
_entry.id   AF-A0A517XY58-F1
#
_cell.length_a   1.000
_cell.length_b   1.000
_cell.length_c   1.000
_cell.angle_alpha   90.00
_cell.angle_beta   90.00
_cell.angle_gamma   90.00
#
_symmetry.space_group_name_H-M   'P 1'
#
loop_
_entity.id
_entity.type
_entity.pdbx_description
1 polymer ?
#
loop_
_entity_poly.entity_id
_entity_poly.type
_entity_poly.pdbx_seq_one_letter_code
_entity_poly.pdbx_strand_id
1 'polypeptide(L)'
;MPMLTVEGTAPVDVPAGKRLVLALTDEAGVDQLHACGGNARCTTCRVEFVSGEPDQITEAEKAVLAAKGLTGVRLSCQMTCDADMTVRLISRLAGSGRADAGKRPTDDIAPPPAWTTK
;
A
#
# COMPACT_ATOMS: atom_id res chain seq x y z
N MET A 1 13.84 -12.43 -1.44
CA MET A 1 12.41 -12.23 -1.72
C MET A 1 11.76 -12.08 -0.37
N PRO A 2 11.26 -10.90 0.00
CA PRO A 2 10.49 -10.76 1.23
C PRO A 2 9.16 -11.51 1.13
N MET A 3 8.67 -11.93 2.28
CA MET A 3 7.38 -12.58 2.46
C MET A 3 6.30 -11.54 2.74
N LEU A 4 5.24 -11.50 1.94
CA LEU A 4 4.05 -10.68 2.17
C LEU A 4 2.92 -11.57 2.68
N THR A 5 2.39 -11.27 3.86
CA THR A 5 1.20 -11.91 4.41
C THR A 5 0.06 -10.90 4.46
N VAL A 6 -1.07 -11.22 3.83
CA VAL A 6 -2.33 -10.48 4.04
C VAL A 6 -3.15 -11.28 5.05
N GLU A 7 -3.71 -10.63 6.07
CA GLU A 7 -4.54 -11.32 7.04
C GLU A 7 -5.67 -12.13 6.36
N GLY A 8 -5.78 -13.41 6.72
CA GLY A 8 -6.76 -14.33 6.16
C GLY A 8 -6.36 -14.97 4.83
N THR A 9 -5.13 -14.74 4.33
CA THR A 9 -4.59 -15.41 3.14
C THR A 9 -3.34 -16.22 3.47
N ALA A 10 -2.94 -17.10 2.53
CA ALA A 10 -1.61 -17.70 2.58
C ALA A 10 -0.54 -16.62 2.31
N PRO A 11 0.64 -16.70 2.96
CA PRO A 11 1.79 -15.85 2.63
C PRO A 11 2.27 -16.07 1.19
N VAL A 12 2.82 -15.03 0.56
CA VAL A 12 3.38 -15.07 -0.79
C VAL A 12 4.76 -14.44 -0.85
N ASP A 13 5.66 -15.02 -1.64
CA ASP A 13 6.95 -14.40 -1.97
C ASP A 13 6.74 -13.24 -2.94
N VAL A 14 7.40 -12.10 -2.68
CA VAL A 14 7.34 -10.94 -3.56
C VAL A 14 8.74 -10.50 -3.99
N PRO A 15 8.90 -9.88 -5.18
CA PRO A 15 10.17 -9.27 -5.57
C PRO A 15 10.57 -8.16 -4.59
N ALA A 16 11.83 -8.15 -4.16
CA ALA A 16 12.36 -7.09 -3.32
C ALA A 16 12.27 -5.73 -4.05
N GLY A 17 11.92 -4.67 -3.33
CA GLY A 17 11.74 -3.34 -3.91
C GLY A 17 10.42 -3.15 -4.69
N LYS A 18 9.58 -4.18 -4.85
CA LYS A 18 8.27 -4.01 -5.50
C LYS A 18 7.35 -3.15 -4.64
N ARG A 19 6.59 -2.23 -5.25
CA ARG A 19 5.60 -1.41 -4.52
C ARG A 19 4.57 -2.29 -3.82
N LEU A 20 4.27 -2.02 -2.55
CA LEU A 20 3.34 -2.84 -1.77
C LEU A 20 1.95 -2.93 -2.42
N VAL A 21 1.43 -1.83 -2.98
CA VAL A 21 0.14 -1.86 -3.69
C VAL A 21 0.12 -2.85 -4.87
N LEU A 22 1.24 -3.01 -5.58
CA LEU A 22 1.38 -3.95 -6.69
C LEU A 22 1.61 -5.37 -6.16
N ALA A 23 2.38 -5.52 -5.08
CA ALA A 23 2.58 -6.78 -4.38
C ALA A 23 1.24 -7.39 -3.91
N LEU A 24 0.36 -6.53 -3.41
CA LEU A 24 -0.99 -6.90 -2.99
C LEU A 24 -1.85 -7.36 -4.19
N THR A 25 -1.82 -6.65 -5.32
CA THR A 25 -2.69 -7.00 -6.45
C THR A 25 -2.15 -8.16 -7.29
N ASP A 26 -0.85 -8.19 -7.55
CA ASP A 26 -0.27 -9.10 -8.53
C ASP A 26 0.13 -10.45 -7.92
N GLU A 27 0.73 -10.43 -6.72
CA GLU A 27 1.22 -11.64 -6.04
C GLU A 27 0.20 -12.17 -5.04
N ALA A 28 -0.35 -11.32 -4.16
CA ALA A 28 -1.34 -11.76 -3.18
C ALA A 28 -2.76 -11.91 -3.77
N GLY A 29 -2.98 -11.42 -5.01
CA GLY A 29 -4.26 -11.56 -5.71
C GLY A 29 -5.42 -10.85 -5.03
N VAL A 30 -5.17 -9.81 -4.22
CA VAL A 30 -6.21 -9.08 -3.50
C VAL A 30 -6.73 -7.89 -4.29
N ASP A 31 -7.97 -7.51 -4.04
CA ASP A 31 -8.69 -6.42 -4.69
C ASP A 31 -8.44 -5.05 -4.02
N GLN A 32 -7.17 -4.78 -3.68
CA GLN A 32 -6.76 -3.54 -3.02
C GLN A 32 -7.13 -2.31 -3.88
N LEU A 33 -7.84 -1.35 -3.29
CA LEU A 33 -8.19 -0.11 -4.01
C LEU A 33 -6.97 0.80 -4.21
N HIS A 34 -6.96 1.51 -5.32
CA HIS A 34 -5.90 2.43 -5.74
C HIS A 34 -6.46 3.52 -6.66
N ALA A 35 -7.55 4.16 -6.21
CA ALA A 35 -8.40 5.05 -7.00
C ALA A 35 -7.67 6.19 -7.74
N CYS A 36 -6.60 6.72 -7.16
CA CYS A 36 -5.80 7.78 -7.78
C CYS A 36 -4.69 7.29 -8.72
N GLY A 37 -4.61 5.98 -8.97
CA GLY A 37 -3.50 5.36 -9.70
C GLY A 37 -2.18 5.34 -8.95
N GLY A 38 -2.21 5.35 -7.62
CA GLY A 38 -1.00 5.30 -6.79
C GLY A 38 -0.15 6.59 -6.79
N ASN A 39 -0.79 7.76 -6.95
CA ASN A 39 -0.12 9.05 -7.10
C ASN A 39 -0.13 9.94 -5.84
N ALA A 40 -0.28 9.36 -4.64
CA ALA A 40 -0.42 10.11 -3.37
C ALA A 40 -1.50 11.23 -3.42
N ARG A 41 -2.67 10.95 -4.01
CA ARG A 41 -3.79 11.91 -4.10
C ARG A 41 -5.09 11.44 -3.44
N CYS A 42 -5.10 10.22 -2.90
CA CYS A 42 -6.25 9.62 -2.21
C CYS A 42 -5.76 8.71 -1.08
N THR A 43 -6.70 8.09 -0.38
CA THR A 43 -6.43 7.20 0.76
C THR A 43 -7.11 5.84 0.63
N THR A 44 -7.49 5.44 -0.59
CA THR A 44 -8.16 4.15 -0.81
C THR A 44 -7.20 2.96 -0.75
N CYS A 45 -5.89 3.19 -0.95
CA CYS A 45 -4.86 2.17 -0.85
C CYS A 45 -4.41 1.87 0.58
N ARG A 46 -5.18 2.32 1.57
CA ARG A 46 -4.75 2.26 2.97
C ARG A 46 -4.77 0.84 3.51
N VAL A 47 -3.71 0.50 4.23
CA VAL A 47 -3.51 -0.77 4.92
C VAL A 47 -3.13 -0.48 6.37
N GLU A 48 -3.41 -1.43 7.25
CA GLU A 48 -2.91 -1.45 8.62
C GLU A 48 -1.80 -2.51 8.70
N PHE A 49 -0.69 -2.20 9.35
CA PHE A 49 0.38 -3.16 9.57
C PHE A 49 0.09 -3.98 10.83
N VAL A 50 0.19 -5.30 10.69
CA VAL A 50 0.19 -6.25 11.81
C VAL A 50 1.63 -6.48 12.29
N SER A 51 2.57 -6.58 11.35
CA SER A 51 4.01 -6.68 11.62
C SER A 51 4.84 -6.25 10.42
N GLY A 52 6.12 -5.92 10.64
CA GLY A 52 7.04 -5.53 9.56
C GLY A 52 6.78 -4.14 8.99
N GLU A 53 6.19 -3.22 9.76
CA GLU A 53 6.01 -1.83 9.31
C GLU A 53 7.37 -1.12 9.19
N PRO A 54 7.71 -0.56 8.02
CA PRO A 54 8.93 0.23 7.89
C PRO A 54 8.81 1.57 8.64
N ASP A 55 9.90 1.98 9.28
CA ASP A 55 10.01 3.31 9.91
C ASP A 55 10.06 4.44 8.87
N GLN A 56 10.48 4.11 7.65
CA GLN A 56 10.50 5.03 6.52
C GLN A 56 9.08 5.29 5.99
N ILE A 57 8.83 6.56 5.71
CA ILE A 57 7.59 7.07 5.11
C ILE A 57 7.99 8.13 4.07
N THR A 58 7.21 8.30 2.99
CA THR A 58 7.45 9.42 2.07
C THR A 58 6.80 10.69 2.60
N GLU A 59 7.39 11.85 2.31
CA GLU A 59 6.78 13.15 2.61
C GLU A 59 5.38 13.28 1.97
N ALA A 60 5.19 12.73 0.76
CA ALA A 60 3.90 12.70 0.08
C ALA A 60 2.86 11.86 0.83
N GLU A 61 3.24 10.68 1.33
CA GLU A 61 2.37 9.86 2.18
C GLU A 61 2.00 10.59 3.47
N LYS A 62 3.00 11.13 4.18
CA LYS A 62 2.83 11.86 5.44
C LYS A 62 1.87 13.05 5.27
N ALA A 63 2.04 13.83 4.21
CA ALA A 63 1.18 14.97 3.88
C ALA A 63 -0.27 14.54 3.61
N VAL A 64 -0.49 13.46 2.84
CA VAL A 64 -1.84 12.97 2.53
C VAL A 64 -2.55 12.43 3.77
N LEU A 65 -1.86 11.66 4.61
CA LEU A 65 -2.42 11.14 5.86
C LEU A 65 -2.80 12.28 6.81
N ALA A 66 -1.91 13.27 6.99
CA ALA A 66 -2.17 14.45 7.82
C ALA A 66 -3.36 15.27 7.29
N ALA A 67 -3.39 15.55 5.98
CA ALA A 67 -4.48 16.31 5.36
C ALA A 67 -5.84 15.61 5.43
N LYS A 68 -5.87 14.29 5.64
CA LYS A 68 -7.09 13.49 5.81
C LYS A 68 -7.37 13.09 7.26
N GLY A 69 -6.53 13.51 8.21
CA GLY A 69 -6.67 13.16 9.62
C GLY A 69 -6.62 11.65 9.89
N LEU A 70 -5.88 10.89 9.07
CA LEU A 70 -5.78 9.44 9.21
C LEU A 70 -4.56 9.05 10.04
N THR A 71 -4.77 8.13 10.98
CA THR A 71 -3.73 7.55 11.86
C THR A 71 -3.85 6.02 11.88
N GLY A 72 -2.78 5.33 12.29
CA GLY A 72 -2.76 3.86 12.38
C GLY A 72 -2.83 3.12 11.04
N VAL A 73 -2.70 3.85 9.92
CA VAL A 73 -2.72 3.28 8.57
C VAL A 73 -1.59 3.86 7.74
N ARG A 74 -1.23 3.10 6.71
CA ARG A 74 -0.23 3.47 5.72
C ARG A 74 -0.82 3.39 4.31
N LEU A 75 -0.26 4.16 3.38
CA LEU A 75 -0.64 4.11 1.97
C LEU A 75 0.22 3.08 1.25
N SER A 76 -0.33 1.89 0.97
CA SER A 76 0.42 0.81 0.29
C SER A 76 1.05 1.23 -1.05
N CYS A 77 0.53 2.27 -1.70
CA CYS A 77 1.15 2.78 -2.93
C CYS A 77 2.43 3.59 -2.71
N GLN A 78 2.75 4.03 -1.49
CA GLN A 78 3.88 4.92 -1.22
C GLN A 78 5.05 4.22 -0.53
N MET A 79 5.16 2.89 -0.67
CA MET A 79 6.24 2.08 -0.10
C MET A 79 6.52 0.83 -0.94
N THR A 80 7.65 0.21 -0.63
CA THR A 80 8.18 -0.99 -1.26
C THR A 80 8.26 -2.16 -0.27
N CYS A 81 8.24 -3.37 -0.82
CA CYS A 81 8.46 -4.61 -0.09
C CYS A 81 9.96 -4.92 -0.01
N ASP A 82 10.63 -4.45 1.04
CA ASP A 82 12.07 -4.68 1.26
C ASP A 82 12.36 -5.64 2.42
N ALA A 83 11.33 -5.94 3.23
CA ALA A 83 11.37 -6.88 4.33
C ALA A 83 10.03 -7.60 4.45
N ASP A 84 10.00 -8.68 5.23
CA ASP A 84 8.78 -9.43 5.50
C ASP A 84 7.74 -8.53 6.20
N MET A 85 6.49 -8.63 5.76
CA MET A 85 5.42 -7.79 6.30
C MET A 85 4.10 -8.53 6.36
N THR A 86 3.33 -8.22 7.39
CA THR A 86 1.95 -8.68 7.55
C THR A 86 1.03 -7.48 7.60
N VAL A 87 0.02 -7.46 6.74
CA VAL A 87 -0.91 -6.32 6.64
C VAL A 87 -2.37 -6.77 6.65
N ARG A 88 -3.23 -5.88 7.14
CA ARG A 88 -4.69 -5.95 7.00
C ARG A 88 -5.15 -4.94 5.96
N LEU A 89 -5.99 -5.38 5.03
CA LEU A 89 -6.59 -4.49 4.04
C LEU A 89 -7.75 -3.71 4.65
N ILE A 90 -7.63 -2.40 4.69
CA ILE A 90 -8.68 -1.52 5.23
C ILE A 90 -9.64 -1.06 4.13
N SER A 91 -9.25 -1.14 2.86
CA SER A 91 -10.05 -0.64 1.73
C SER A 91 -9.90 -1.54 0.51
N ARG A 92 -10.91 -2.41 0.32
CA ARG A 92 -11.03 -3.38 -0.77
C ARG A 92 -12.06 -2.90 -1.79
N LEU A 93 -11.99 -3.38 -3.03
CA LEU A 93 -12.99 -3.09 -4.05
C LEU A 93 -14.34 -3.68 -3.65
N ALA A 94 -14.35 -4.93 -3.21
CA ALA A 94 -15.50 -5.59 -2.61
C ALA A 94 -16.04 -4.76 -1.45
N GLY A 95 -17.33 -4.43 -1.51
CA GLY A 95 -18.01 -3.62 -0.49
C GLY A 95 -17.79 -2.11 -0.58
N SER A 96 -16.95 -1.60 -1.50
CA SER A 96 -16.68 -0.15 -1.60
C SER A 96 -17.73 0.66 -2.37
N GLY A 97 -18.58 -0.01 -3.16
CA GLY A 97 -19.53 0.64 -4.07
C GLY A 97 -18.87 1.30 -5.31
N ARG A 98 -17.56 1.10 -5.52
CA ARG A 98 -16.85 1.58 -6.72
C ARG A 98 -17.05 0.62 -7.89
N ALA A 99 -17.07 1.17 -9.11
CA ALA A 99 -17.13 0.38 -10.33
C ALA A 99 -15.81 -0.39 -10.59
N ASP A 100 -14.68 0.19 -10.19
CA ASP A 100 -13.35 -0.39 -10.36
C ASP A 100 -12.39 0.06 -9.24
N ALA A 101 -11.21 -0.58 -9.19
CA ALA A 101 -10.20 -0.31 -8.18
C ALA A 101 -9.40 0.98 -8.41
N GLY A 102 -9.43 1.55 -9.61
CA GLY A 102 -8.57 2.62 -10.09
C GLY A 102 -7.65 2.17 -11.23
N LYS A 103 -6.96 3.13 -11.85
CA LYS A 103 -5.92 2.85 -12.85
C LYS A 103 -4.76 2.12 -12.19
N ARG A 104 -4.16 1.12 -12.86
CA ARG A 104 -2.97 0.42 -12.35
C ARG A 104 -1.86 1.42 -11.98
N PRO A 105 -1.26 1.34 -10.78
CA PRO A 105 -0.12 2.17 -10.41
C PRO A 105 1.10 1.85 -11.27
N THR A 106 1.98 2.83 -11.48
CA THR A 106 3.29 2.61 -12.09
C THR A 106 4.17 1.73 -11.20
N ASP A 107 5.22 1.13 -11.76
CA ASP A 107 6.14 0.31 -10.98
C ASP A 107 6.96 1.16 -9.99
N ASP A 108 7.31 2.40 -10.37
CA ASP A 108 7.99 3.36 -9.51
C ASP A 108 7.01 4.15 -8.63
N ILE A 109 7.45 4.49 -7.41
CA ILE A 109 6.69 5.36 -6.50
C ILE A 109 6.52 6.75 -7.15
N ALA A 110 5.27 7.18 -7.25
CA ALA A 110 4.87 8.48 -7.77
C ALA A 110 4.08 9.26 -6.69
N PRO A 111 4.41 10.55 -6.43
CA PRO A 111 5.57 11.29 -6.96
C PRO A 111 6.91 10.65 -6.52
N PRO A 112 8.05 11.00 -7.16
CA PRO A 112 9.36 10.49 -6.74
C PRO A 112 9.55 10.63 -5.22
N PRO A 113 9.95 9.56 -4.53
CA PRO A 113 9.89 9.53 -3.08
C PRO A 113 10.96 10.43 -2.45
N ALA A 114 10.52 11.39 -1.63
CA ALA A 114 11.34 12.03 -0.62
C ALA A 114 11.11 11.30 0.71
N TRP A 115 12.09 10.53 1.16
CA TRP A 115 11.98 9.68 2.35
C TRP A 115 12.24 10.46 3.64
N THR A 116 11.46 10.13 4.66
CA THR A 116 11.57 10.65 6.03
C THR A 116 11.20 9.54 7.01
N THR A 117 11.14 9.84 8.31
CA THR A 117 10.69 8.90 9.36
C THR A 117 9.28 9.26 9.84
N LYS A 118 8.51 8.22 10.21
CA LYS A 118 7.13 8.37 10.72
C LYS A 118 7.07 9.28 11.94
#